data_AF-A0A545SC78-F1
#
_entry.id   AF-A0A545SC78-F1
#
_cell.length_a   1.000
_cell.length_b   1.000
_cell.length_c   1.000
_cell.angle_alpha   90.00
_cell.angle_beta   90.00
_cell.angle_gamma   90.00
#
_symmetry.space_group_name_H-M   'P 1'
#
loop_
_entity.id
_entity.type
_entity.pdbx_description
1 polymer ?
#
loop_
_entity_poly.entity_id
_entity_poly.type
_entity_poly.pdbx_seq_one_letter_code
_entity_poly.pdbx_strand_id
1 'polypeptide(L)'
;DDDVTTFALRPRARGEVTVVDEIVQQAAETASGLLVPEGLTADAWGRLTGIERFVLRMMDMETAGAAKLDNYQNFAKAFRVTDYTRVMGDMRPNNARLKRVSEYASRDLTDATEIGVTRLGQLIVALQQLLKDTEAQVIVEQLRAEMADFLEVRSLLVDMLAFIERKAPESEVRSAAEVLGARLKNLRFGE
;
A
#
# COMPACT_ATOMS: atom_id res chain seq x y z
N ASP A 1 -44.15 12.42 14.10
CA ASP A 1 -42.98 11.74 14.67
C ASP A 1 -43.21 10.22 14.67
N ASP A 2 -43.73 9.68 13.56
CA ASP A 2 -44.30 8.31 13.50
C ASP A 2 -43.96 7.61 12.18
N ASP A 3 -42.75 7.82 11.63
CA ASP A 3 -42.41 7.21 10.34
C ASP A 3 -40.93 6.82 10.19
N VAL A 4 -40.37 6.21 11.23
CA VAL A 4 -39.04 5.55 11.16
C VAL A 4 -39.12 4.11 11.66
N THR A 5 -40.03 3.81 12.58
CA THR A 5 -40.24 2.47 13.15
C THR A 5 -41.00 1.53 12.20
N THR A 6 -41.85 2.06 11.31
CA THR A 6 -42.67 1.25 10.39
C THR A 6 -41.88 0.70 9.20
N PHE A 7 -40.80 1.37 8.78
CA PHE A 7 -39.95 0.92 7.68
C PHE A 7 -39.06 -0.28 8.05
N ALA A 8 -38.80 -0.49 9.34
CA ALA A 8 -37.92 -1.54 9.85
C ALA A 8 -38.51 -2.97 9.78
N LEU A 9 -39.80 -3.12 9.47
CA LEU A 9 -40.52 -4.40 9.57
C LEU A 9 -40.98 -4.98 8.22
N ARG A 10 -40.51 -4.46 7.08
CA ARG A 10 -40.90 -5.01 5.77
C ARG A 10 -40.19 -6.36 5.52
N PRO A 11 -40.90 -7.41 5.10
CA PRO A 11 -40.30 -8.72 4.81
C PRO A 11 -39.26 -8.61 3.69
N ARG A 12 -38.06 -9.15 3.95
CA ARG A 12 -36.85 -8.97 3.12
C ARG A 12 -36.98 -9.74 1.79
N ALA A 13 -36.91 -9.03 0.66
CA ALA A 13 -36.68 -9.67 -0.64
C ALA A 13 -35.18 -9.93 -0.82
N ARG A 14 -34.83 -11.16 -1.23
CA ARG A 14 -33.44 -11.59 -1.40
C ARG A 14 -32.83 -10.85 -2.60
N GLY A 15 -31.93 -9.88 -2.35
CA GLY A 15 -31.17 -9.16 -3.38
C GLY A 15 -31.48 -7.66 -3.52
N GLU A 16 -32.28 -7.06 -2.65
CA GLU A 16 -32.58 -5.63 -2.68
C GLU A 16 -31.47 -4.83 -1.96
N VAL A 17 -30.81 -3.91 -2.67
CA VAL A 17 -29.88 -2.94 -2.08
C VAL A 17 -30.72 -1.93 -1.32
N THR A 18 -30.48 -1.81 -0.01
CA THR A 18 -31.28 -0.92 0.84
C THR A 18 -30.68 0.49 0.89
N VAL A 19 -31.49 1.48 1.27
CA VAL A 19 -31.00 2.83 1.61
C VAL A 19 -29.91 2.78 2.69
N VAL A 20 -29.95 1.78 3.58
CA VAL A 20 -28.89 1.54 4.57
C VAL A 20 -27.60 1.05 3.89
N ASP A 21 -27.70 0.13 2.91
CA ASP A 21 -26.54 -0.32 2.13
C ASP A 21 -25.94 0.82 1.30
N GLU A 22 -26.77 1.70 0.73
CA GLU A 22 -26.32 2.90 0.00
C GLU A 22 -25.64 3.90 0.93
N ILE A 23 -26.16 4.13 2.14
CA ILE A 23 -25.52 5.00 3.14
C ILE A 23 -24.21 4.39 3.64
N VAL A 24 -24.15 3.07 3.85
CA VAL A 24 -22.91 2.37 4.23
C VAL A 24 -21.89 2.45 3.09
N GLN A 25 -22.32 2.27 1.85
CA GLN A 25 -21.48 2.40 0.65
C GLN A 25 -20.97 3.84 0.51
N GLN A 26 -21.82 4.85 0.68
CA GLN A 26 -21.47 6.26 0.58
C GLN A 26 -20.58 6.73 1.73
N ALA A 27 -20.80 6.22 2.95
CA ALA A 27 -19.90 6.42 4.09
C ALA A 27 -18.55 5.73 3.86
N ALA A 28 -18.52 4.55 3.24
CA ALA A 28 -17.29 3.85 2.87
C ALA A 28 -16.52 4.57 1.74
N GLU A 29 -17.21 5.16 0.78
CA GLU A 29 -16.62 5.98 -0.30
C GLU A 29 -16.08 7.31 0.23
N THR A 30 -16.82 7.96 1.13
CA THR A 30 -16.39 9.20 1.81
C THR A 30 -15.21 8.94 2.75
N ALA A 31 -15.23 7.81 3.48
CA ALA A 31 -14.10 7.36 4.27
C ALA A 31 -12.90 6.98 3.38
N SER A 32 -13.11 6.43 2.18
CA SER A 32 -12.02 6.10 1.25
C SER A 32 -11.20 7.33 0.83
N GLY A 33 -11.83 8.52 0.75
CA GLY A 33 -11.11 9.79 0.58
C GLY A 33 -10.28 10.20 1.80
N LEU A 34 -10.70 9.83 3.01
CA LEU A 34 -9.96 10.01 4.27
C LEU A 34 -8.87 8.93 4.50
N LEU A 35 -8.82 7.91 3.66
CA LEU A 35 -7.83 6.83 3.73
C LEU A 35 -6.57 7.10 2.93
N VAL A 36 -6.58 8.07 2.01
CA VAL A 36 -5.41 8.44 1.20
C VAL A 36 -4.32 8.97 2.15
N PRO A 37 -3.18 8.29 2.30
CA PRO A 37 -2.11 8.74 3.16
C PRO A 37 -1.49 10.06 2.69
N GLU A 38 -0.95 10.84 3.62
CA GLU A 38 -0.39 12.15 3.28
C GLU A 38 0.77 12.04 2.28
N GLY A 39 0.59 12.69 1.13
CA GLY A 39 1.53 12.74 0.02
C GLY A 39 1.55 11.51 -0.89
N LEU A 40 0.46 10.73 -0.89
CA LEU A 40 0.04 10.00 -2.09
C LEU A 40 -1.07 10.77 -2.80
N THR A 41 -1.07 10.75 -4.13
CA THR A 41 -2.18 11.30 -4.90
C THR A 41 -3.37 10.35 -4.86
N ALA A 42 -4.60 10.88 -5.01
CA ALA A 42 -5.80 10.05 -5.07
C ALA A 42 -5.79 9.08 -6.27
N ASP A 43 -5.21 9.50 -7.40
CA ASP A 43 -5.00 8.64 -8.57
C ASP A 43 -4.06 7.48 -8.26
N ALA A 44 -2.88 7.77 -7.70
CA ALA A 44 -1.94 6.73 -7.31
C ALA A 44 -2.58 5.74 -6.33
N TRP A 45 -3.27 6.25 -5.30
CA TRP A 45 -3.99 5.44 -4.32
C TRP A 45 -5.08 4.55 -4.96
N GLY A 46 -5.82 5.09 -5.93
CA GLY A 46 -6.85 4.38 -6.69
C GLY A 46 -6.30 3.18 -7.47
N ARG A 47 -5.04 3.25 -7.92
CA ARG A 47 -4.37 2.20 -8.69
C ARG A 47 -3.75 1.08 -7.86
N LEU A 48 -3.66 1.24 -6.54
CA LEU A 48 -3.06 0.27 -5.63
C LEU A 48 -4.00 -0.90 -5.30
N THR A 49 -3.41 -2.08 -5.12
CA THR A 49 -4.06 -3.27 -4.58
C THR A 49 -4.36 -3.14 -3.08
N GLY A 50 -5.17 -4.05 -2.53
CA GLY A 50 -5.51 -4.07 -1.11
C GLY A 50 -4.30 -4.13 -0.19
N ILE A 51 -3.35 -5.04 -0.46
CA ILE A 51 -2.12 -5.16 0.32
C ILE A 51 -1.21 -3.93 0.20
N GLU A 52 -1.10 -3.31 -0.99
CA GLU A 52 -0.31 -2.09 -1.17
C GLU A 52 -0.90 -0.93 -0.36
N ARG A 53 -2.23 -0.75 -0.42
CA ARG A 53 -2.93 0.24 0.40
C ARG A 53 -2.71 -0.01 1.89
N PHE A 54 -2.81 -1.27 2.32
CA PHE A 54 -2.54 -1.64 3.71
C PHE A 54 -1.13 -1.25 4.16
N VAL A 55 -0.10 -1.63 3.42
CA VAL A 55 1.29 -1.34 3.78
C VAL A 55 1.55 0.17 3.80
N LEU A 56 1.15 0.91 2.77
CA LEU A 56 1.39 2.36 2.72
C LEU A 56 0.60 3.12 3.79
N ARG A 57 -0.64 2.70 4.08
CA ARG A 57 -1.44 3.29 5.16
C ARG A 57 -0.83 3.04 6.52
N MET A 58 -0.39 1.82 6.78
CA MET A 58 0.21 1.48 8.08
C MET A 58 1.57 2.18 8.26
N MET A 59 2.35 2.38 7.20
CA MET A 59 3.58 3.17 7.24
C MET A 59 3.32 4.65 7.62
N ASP A 60 2.24 5.26 7.11
CA ASP A 60 1.80 6.60 7.51
C ASP A 60 1.45 6.65 9.01
N MET A 61 0.68 5.67 9.47
CA MET A 61 0.25 5.58 10.86
C MET A 61 1.41 5.35 11.83
N GLU A 62 2.40 4.54 11.46
CA GLU A 62 3.62 4.35 12.25
C GLU A 62 4.39 5.66 12.40
N THR A 63 4.46 6.48 11.36
CA THR A 63 5.12 7.80 11.41
C THR A 63 4.37 8.74 12.38
N ALA A 64 3.05 8.58 12.50
CA ALA A 64 2.23 9.28 13.50
C ALA A 64 2.27 8.64 14.91
N GLY A 65 3.11 7.62 15.13
CA GLY A 65 3.30 6.97 16.43
C GLY A 65 2.29 5.86 16.76
N ALA A 66 1.50 5.40 15.80
CA ALA A 66 0.55 4.32 16.04
C ALA A 66 1.23 2.94 16.09
N ALA A 67 1.02 2.19 17.18
CA ALA A 67 1.58 0.84 17.36
C ALA A 67 0.56 -0.19 17.91
N LYS A 68 -0.75 0.14 17.87
CA LYS A 68 -1.81 -0.76 18.33
C LYS A 68 -2.09 -1.84 17.27
N LEU A 69 -2.03 -3.12 17.66
CA LEU A 69 -2.29 -4.26 16.78
C LEU A 69 -3.68 -4.18 16.12
N ASP A 70 -4.69 -3.75 16.87
CA ASP A 70 -6.08 -3.66 16.39
C ASP A 70 -6.20 -2.73 15.17
N ASN A 71 -5.36 -1.69 15.06
CA ASN A 71 -5.36 -0.83 13.87
C ASN A 71 -5.00 -1.64 12.62
N TYR A 72 -3.93 -2.45 12.69
CA TYR A 72 -3.51 -3.32 11.59
C TYR A 72 -4.61 -4.32 11.23
N GLN A 73 -5.25 -4.94 12.22
CA GLN A 73 -6.36 -5.88 11.97
C GLN A 73 -7.56 -5.21 11.28
N ASN A 74 -7.91 -4.00 11.72
CA ASN A 74 -9.02 -3.24 11.15
C ASN A 74 -8.72 -2.80 9.71
N PHE A 75 -7.51 -2.31 9.43
CA PHE A 75 -7.12 -1.93 8.08
C PHE A 75 -6.94 -3.12 7.16
N ALA A 76 -6.40 -4.24 7.64
CA ALA A 76 -6.31 -5.48 6.86
C ALA A 76 -7.70 -5.94 6.40
N LYS A 77 -8.70 -5.92 7.31
CA LYS A 77 -10.09 -6.21 6.97
C LYS A 77 -10.66 -5.20 5.97
N ALA A 78 -10.45 -3.90 6.21
CA ALA A 78 -10.96 -2.83 5.33
C ALA A 78 -10.41 -2.94 3.90
N PHE A 79 -9.13 -3.28 3.75
CA PHE A 79 -8.47 -3.46 2.46
C PHE A 79 -8.55 -4.89 1.91
N ARG A 80 -9.28 -5.79 2.58
CA ARG A 80 -9.48 -7.20 2.17
C ARG A 80 -8.17 -7.96 1.99
N VAL A 81 -7.17 -7.67 2.82
CA VAL A 81 -5.88 -8.38 2.84
C VAL A 81 -6.10 -9.79 3.36
N THR A 82 -5.59 -10.80 2.64
CA THR A 82 -5.83 -12.21 2.97
C THR A 82 -5.03 -12.65 4.19
N ASP A 83 -3.74 -12.33 4.22
CA ASP A 83 -2.83 -12.67 5.31
C ASP A 83 -1.87 -11.50 5.59
N TYR A 84 -2.35 -10.53 6.37
CA TYR A 84 -1.57 -9.34 6.70
C TYR A 84 -0.35 -9.67 7.57
N THR A 85 -0.31 -10.82 8.24
CA THR A 85 0.80 -11.21 9.11
C THR A 85 2.11 -11.35 8.33
N ARG A 86 2.04 -11.64 7.02
CA ARG A 86 3.20 -11.76 6.11
C ARG A 86 4.01 -10.48 5.98
N VAL A 87 3.39 -9.32 6.18
CA VAL A 87 4.03 -7.99 6.10
C VAL A 87 4.28 -7.37 7.47
N MET A 88 3.98 -8.08 8.57
CA MET A 88 4.22 -7.60 9.93
C MET A 88 5.61 -8.00 10.42
N GLY A 89 6.35 -7.05 10.98
CA GLY A 89 7.64 -7.28 11.64
C GLY A 89 7.49 -7.49 13.15
N ASP A 90 6.45 -6.93 13.75
CA ASP A 90 6.05 -7.20 15.13
C ASP A 90 4.52 -7.16 15.25
N MET A 91 3.97 -8.07 16.05
CA MET A 91 2.53 -8.19 16.29
C MET A 91 2.17 -8.08 17.78
N ARG A 92 3.13 -7.77 18.66
CA ARG A 92 2.85 -7.60 20.09
C ARG A 92 1.92 -6.40 20.31
N PRO A 93 0.94 -6.49 21.23
CA PRO A 93 0.07 -5.37 21.56
C PRO A 93 0.89 -4.12 21.93
N ASN A 94 0.48 -2.96 21.41
CA ASN A 94 1.15 -1.66 21.56
C ASN A 94 2.60 -1.57 21.03
N ASN A 95 3.09 -2.60 20.34
CA ASN A 95 4.38 -2.61 19.67
C ASN A 95 4.29 -3.13 18.23
N ALA A 96 3.08 -3.13 17.65
CA ALA A 96 2.84 -3.66 16.34
C ALA A 96 3.43 -2.75 15.26
N ARG A 97 4.14 -3.35 14.30
CA ARG A 97 4.75 -2.66 13.16
C ARG A 97 4.89 -3.56 11.93
N LEU A 98 4.94 -2.94 10.77
CA LEU A 98 5.32 -3.54 9.50
C LEU A 98 6.76 -4.05 9.54
N LYS A 99 7.05 -4.99 8.65
CA LYS A 99 8.42 -5.33 8.27
C LYS A 99 9.12 -4.10 7.70
N ARG A 100 10.38 -3.92 8.09
CA ARG A 100 11.31 -3.00 7.44
C ARG A 100 11.72 -3.56 6.09
N VAL A 101 12.19 -2.69 5.19
CA VAL A 101 12.62 -3.11 3.84
C VAL A 101 13.64 -4.24 3.90
N SER A 102 14.58 -4.18 4.83
CA SER A 102 15.62 -5.22 5.04
C SER A 102 15.11 -6.51 5.69
N GLU A 103 13.92 -6.53 6.29
CA GLU A 103 13.36 -7.69 6.99
C GLU A 103 12.59 -8.65 6.07
N TYR A 104 12.26 -8.23 4.84
CA TYR A 104 11.65 -9.12 3.85
C TYR A 104 12.67 -10.16 3.37
N ALA A 105 12.33 -11.44 3.50
CA ALA A 105 13.10 -12.52 2.89
C ALA A 105 12.67 -12.74 1.44
N SER A 106 13.52 -13.36 0.61
CA SER A 106 13.18 -13.65 -0.80
C SER A 106 11.85 -14.40 -0.96
N ARG A 107 11.54 -15.33 -0.05
CA ARG A 107 10.26 -16.08 -0.03
C ARG A 107 9.01 -15.19 0.18
N ASP A 108 9.18 -14.03 0.83
CA ASP A 108 8.10 -13.09 1.09
C ASP A 108 7.80 -12.22 -0.14
N LEU A 109 8.70 -12.18 -1.12
CA LEU A 109 8.64 -11.34 -2.32
C LEU A 109 8.58 -12.21 -3.58
N THR A 110 7.79 -13.28 -3.52
CA THR A 110 7.52 -14.20 -4.64
C THR A 110 6.07 -14.10 -5.11
N ASP A 111 5.77 -14.69 -6.25
CA ASP A 111 4.43 -14.80 -6.80
C ASP A 111 3.45 -15.60 -5.92
N ALA A 112 3.97 -16.40 -4.99
CA ALA A 112 3.18 -17.13 -3.99
C ALA A 112 2.60 -16.24 -2.87
N THR A 113 2.92 -14.95 -2.85
CA THR A 113 2.48 -14.03 -1.79
C THR A 113 1.72 -12.84 -2.36
N GLU A 114 0.75 -12.33 -1.59
CA GLU A 114 -0.06 -11.18 -2.00
C GLU A 114 0.81 -9.95 -2.27
N ILE A 115 1.86 -9.71 -1.47
CA ILE A 115 2.77 -8.56 -1.63
C ILE A 115 3.80 -8.77 -2.75
N GLY A 116 4.31 -9.98 -2.97
CA GLY A 116 5.43 -10.22 -3.88
C GLY A 116 5.10 -9.96 -5.36
N VAL A 117 3.85 -10.21 -5.78
CA VAL A 117 3.38 -9.90 -7.14
C VAL A 117 3.12 -8.41 -7.40
N THR A 118 3.17 -7.57 -6.36
CA THR A 118 2.77 -6.16 -6.47
C THR A 118 3.93 -5.28 -6.91
N ARG A 119 3.59 -4.06 -7.35
CA ARG A 119 4.59 -3.04 -7.67
C ARG A 119 5.35 -2.64 -6.41
N LEU A 120 4.68 -2.58 -5.26
CA LEU A 120 5.35 -2.36 -3.98
C LEU A 120 6.34 -3.47 -3.64
N GLY A 121 5.99 -4.74 -3.88
CA GLY A 121 6.89 -5.88 -3.69
C GLY A 121 8.14 -5.76 -4.55
N GLN A 122 7.98 -5.42 -5.83
CA GLN A 122 9.09 -5.17 -6.75
C GLN A 122 9.95 -3.96 -6.32
N LEU A 123 9.33 -2.89 -5.82
CA LEU A 123 10.06 -1.74 -5.25
C LEU A 123 10.82 -2.11 -3.97
N ILE A 124 10.29 -2.97 -3.10
CA ILE A 124 11.01 -3.48 -1.92
C ILE A 124 12.26 -4.24 -2.36
N VAL A 125 12.16 -5.11 -3.38
CA VAL A 125 13.32 -5.79 -3.96
C VAL A 125 14.35 -4.77 -4.49
N ALA A 126 13.90 -3.79 -5.27
CA ALA A 126 14.76 -2.74 -5.82
C ALA A 126 15.49 -1.95 -4.73
N LEU A 127 14.80 -1.58 -3.65
CA LEU A 127 15.40 -0.91 -2.50
C LEU A 127 16.42 -1.81 -1.78
N GLN A 128 16.10 -3.11 -1.58
CA GLN A 128 17.05 -4.06 -1.01
C GLN A 128 18.31 -4.23 -1.86
N GLN A 129 18.19 -4.15 -3.20
CA GLN A 129 19.34 -4.18 -4.10
C GLN A 129 20.20 -2.92 -3.98
N LEU A 130 19.59 -1.73 -3.93
CA LEU A 130 20.33 -0.48 -3.68
C LEU A 130 21.07 -0.49 -2.34
N LEU A 131 20.44 -1.00 -1.29
CA LEU A 131 21.07 -1.16 0.03
C LEU A 131 22.23 -2.19 0.04
N LYS A 132 22.36 -2.99 -1.03
CA LYS A 132 23.45 -3.94 -1.26
C LYS A 132 24.38 -3.46 -2.38
N ASP A 133 24.40 -2.16 -2.63
CA ASP A 133 25.28 -1.48 -3.59
C ASP A 133 25.09 -1.90 -5.07
N THR A 134 23.94 -2.49 -5.43
CA THR A 134 23.62 -2.70 -6.84
C THR A 134 23.41 -1.34 -7.52
N GLU A 135 23.98 -1.16 -8.71
CA GLU A 135 23.82 0.09 -9.46
C GLU A 135 22.36 0.39 -9.81
N ALA A 136 21.94 1.64 -9.56
CA ALA A 136 20.56 2.06 -9.79
C ALA A 136 20.11 1.87 -11.24
N GLN A 137 21.01 2.00 -12.21
CA GLN A 137 20.69 1.79 -13.63
C GLN A 137 20.33 0.32 -13.91
N VAL A 138 21.09 -0.62 -13.35
CA VAL A 138 20.82 -2.07 -13.47
C VAL A 138 19.46 -2.40 -12.90
N ILE A 139 19.11 -1.83 -11.75
CA ILE A 139 17.80 -2.03 -11.10
C ILE A 139 16.67 -1.50 -11.99
N VAL A 140 16.85 -0.33 -12.60
CA VAL A 140 15.84 0.25 -13.50
C VAL A 140 15.64 -0.60 -14.75
N GLU A 141 16.71 -1.17 -15.31
CA GLU A 141 16.63 -2.11 -16.44
C GLU A 141 15.90 -3.40 -16.06
N GLN A 142 16.13 -3.94 -14.87
CA GLN A 142 15.38 -5.08 -14.34
C GLN A 142 13.89 -4.77 -14.20
N LEU A 143 13.53 -3.65 -13.56
CA LEU A 143 12.12 -3.23 -13.43
C LEU A 143 11.44 -3.09 -14.79
N ARG A 144 12.15 -2.56 -15.79
CA ARG A 144 11.64 -2.44 -17.17
C ARG A 144 11.45 -3.81 -17.84
N ALA A 145 12.32 -4.78 -17.57
CA ALA A 145 12.21 -6.13 -18.12
C ALA A 145 11.09 -6.95 -17.45
N GLU A 146 10.87 -6.74 -16.15
CA GLU A 146 9.89 -7.48 -15.35
C GLU A 146 8.46 -6.91 -15.45
N MET A 147 8.31 -5.59 -15.66
CA MET A 147 7.02 -4.92 -15.76
C MET A 147 6.69 -4.59 -17.22
N ALA A 148 5.76 -5.33 -17.82
CA ALA A 148 5.30 -5.07 -19.20
C ALA A 148 4.70 -3.66 -19.37
N ASP A 149 4.08 -3.13 -18.33
CA ASP A 149 3.45 -1.81 -18.27
C ASP A 149 4.36 -0.73 -17.67
N PHE A 150 5.67 -0.99 -17.55
CA PHE A 150 6.64 -0.13 -16.83
C PHE A 150 6.49 1.37 -17.13
N LEU A 151 6.37 1.73 -18.41
CA LEU A 151 6.27 3.12 -18.84
C LEU A 151 4.98 3.80 -18.38
N GLU A 152 3.87 3.07 -18.38
CA GLU A 152 2.55 3.53 -17.95
C GLU A 152 2.46 3.68 -16.42
N VAL A 153 3.18 2.84 -15.70
CA VAL A 153 3.19 2.83 -14.21
C VAL A 153 4.35 3.61 -13.62
N ARG A 154 5.25 4.16 -14.44
CA ARG A 154 6.43 4.89 -13.98
C ARG A 154 6.09 6.01 -13.00
N SER A 155 5.05 6.80 -13.26
CA SER A 155 4.61 7.87 -12.35
C SER A 155 4.13 7.31 -11.01
N LEU A 156 3.41 6.19 -11.01
CA LEU A 156 2.97 5.50 -9.79
C LEU A 156 4.16 4.99 -8.97
N LEU A 157 5.16 4.36 -9.62
CA LEU A 157 6.37 3.90 -8.93
C LEU A 157 7.13 5.06 -8.28
N VAL A 158 7.23 6.20 -8.99
CA VAL A 158 7.83 7.42 -8.47
C VAL A 158 7.07 7.97 -7.26
N ASP A 159 5.74 7.99 -7.32
CA ASP A 159 4.90 8.45 -6.20
C ASP A 159 5.05 7.53 -4.97
N MET A 160 5.10 6.21 -5.19
CA MET A 160 5.34 5.24 -4.11
C MET A 160 6.73 5.40 -3.48
N LEU A 161 7.77 5.62 -4.30
CA LEU A 161 9.13 5.87 -3.80
C LEU A 161 9.22 7.18 -3.02
N ALA A 162 8.58 8.26 -3.51
CA ALA A 162 8.52 9.53 -2.80
C ALA A 162 7.73 9.43 -1.47
N PHE A 163 6.77 8.50 -1.39
CA PHE A 163 6.10 8.19 -0.14
C PHE A 163 7.01 7.43 0.84
N ILE A 164 7.71 6.38 0.36
CA ILE A 164 8.69 5.62 1.16
C ILE A 164 9.82 6.54 1.64
N GLU A 165 10.33 7.41 0.78
CA GLU A 165 11.34 8.43 1.11
C GLU A 165 10.91 9.29 2.31
N ARG A 166 9.63 9.64 2.43
CA ARG A 166 9.16 10.49 3.53
C ARG A 166 8.81 9.72 4.80
N LYS A 167 8.36 8.46 4.67
CA LYS A 167 7.73 7.72 5.77
C LYS A 167 8.58 6.55 6.30
N ALA A 168 9.61 6.11 5.57
CA ALA A 168 10.48 5.05 6.05
C ALA A 168 11.25 5.51 7.30
N PRO A 169 11.32 4.70 8.36
CA PRO A 169 12.03 5.06 9.59
C PRO A 169 13.56 5.04 9.41
N GLU A 170 14.08 4.15 8.56
CA GLU A 170 15.51 4.04 8.28
C GLU A 170 15.99 5.10 7.29
N SER A 171 17.03 5.86 7.63
CA SER A 171 17.58 6.88 6.74
C SER A 171 18.15 6.32 5.45
N GLU A 172 18.79 5.15 5.50
CA GLU A 172 19.32 4.46 4.32
C GLU A 172 18.23 4.08 3.32
N VAL A 173 17.05 3.64 3.80
CA VAL A 173 15.89 3.34 2.96
C VAL A 173 15.36 4.62 2.32
N ARG A 174 15.30 5.73 3.07
CA ARG A 174 14.89 7.03 2.51
C ARG A 174 15.83 7.47 1.39
N SER A 175 17.15 7.42 1.61
CA SER A 175 18.14 7.76 0.59
C SER A 175 18.08 6.83 -0.63
N ALA A 176 17.89 5.52 -0.44
CA ALA A 176 17.72 4.58 -1.54
C ALA A 176 16.45 4.91 -2.37
N ALA A 177 15.34 5.24 -1.70
CA ALA A 177 14.10 5.62 -2.35
C ALA A 177 14.22 6.93 -3.14
N GLU A 178 14.91 7.92 -2.59
CA GLU A 178 15.23 9.18 -3.27
C GLU A 178 16.04 8.92 -4.55
N VAL A 179 17.13 8.14 -4.45
CA VAL A 179 18.00 7.81 -5.59
C VAL A 179 17.22 7.09 -6.68
N LEU A 180 16.48 6.04 -6.35
CA LEU A 180 15.70 5.29 -7.34
C LEU A 180 14.61 6.16 -7.96
N GLY A 181 13.90 6.93 -7.14
CA GLY A 181 12.86 7.85 -7.59
C GLY A 181 13.41 8.90 -8.56
N ALA A 182 14.58 9.47 -8.27
CA ALA A 182 15.27 10.41 -9.14
C ALA A 182 15.69 9.76 -10.47
N ARG A 183 16.15 8.51 -10.46
CA ARG A 183 16.47 7.77 -11.69
C ARG A 183 15.24 7.55 -12.55
N LEU A 184 14.14 7.07 -11.96
CA LEU A 184 12.89 6.85 -12.69
C LEU A 184 12.32 8.14 -13.28
N LYS A 185 12.37 9.26 -12.54
CA LYS A 185 11.95 10.59 -13.03
C LYS A 185 12.78 11.06 -14.23
N ASN A 186 14.08 10.82 -14.21
CA ASN A 186 15.03 11.32 -15.20
C ASN A 186 15.31 10.35 -16.35
N LEU A 187 14.57 9.25 -16.45
CA LEU A 187 14.68 8.32 -17.57
C LEU A 187 14.41 9.05 -18.89
N ARG A 188 15.46 9.24 -19.66
CA ARG A 188 15.41 9.73 -21.04
C ARG A 188 15.18 8.54 -21.96
N PHE A 189 14.23 8.68 -22.86
CA PHE A 189 14.01 7.69 -23.92
C PHE A 189 15.11 7.86 -24.98
N GLY A 190 15.90 6.80 -25.22
CA GLY A 190 16.83 6.71 -26.35
C GLY A 190 18.26 6.35 -25.95
N GLU A 191 18.61 5.06 -26.07
CA GLU A 191 19.38 4.54 -27.21
C GLU A 191 18.64 3.30 -27.76
#